data_AF-A0A9P6JJ74-F1
#
_entry.id   AF-A0A9P6JJ74-F1
#
_cell.length_a   1.000
_cell.length_b   1.000
_cell.length_c   1.000
_cell.angle_alpha   90.00
_cell.angle_beta   90.00
_cell.angle_gamma   90.00
#
_symmetry.space_group_name_H-M   'P 1'
#
loop_
_entity.id
_entity.type
_entity.pdbx_description
1 polymer ?
#
loop_
_entity_poly.entity_id
_entity_poly.type
_entity_poly.pdbx_seq_one_letter_code
_entity_poly.pdbx_strand_id
1 'polypeptide(L)'
;MDDTLIFDILLTSGGVGDPYVLYPPESPEGLQRLLDKIESSNYDALKKDCLVYFLLKWHQDGRERHFMDQRCIPPQFVALADAYWHLDTGVNLPRAVALLSDPRLNRDYSSKIIRTISLLPDSAPLIRRYIQTAKPLLVEPPDIDTYALALADFSILEAWQFSRTFNEVDPTRERLLRKILECFPLPVSGDTADFNDYAITPLRSLH
;
A
#
# COMPACT_ATOMS: atom_id res chain seq x y z
N MET A 1 -12.70 5.98 -11.47
CA MET A 1 -11.78 7.07 -11.07
C MET A 1 -10.66 6.48 -10.24
N ASP A 2 -9.77 5.62 -10.76
CA ASP A 2 -8.58 5.25 -9.94
C ASP A 2 -7.35 4.72 -10.71
N ASP A 3 -7.23 5.07 -11.99
CA ASP A 3 -6.04 4.77 -12.81
C ASP A 3 -4.93 5.84 -12.66
N THR A 4 -5.04 6.71 -11.66
CA THR A 4 -4.10 7.81 -11.41
C THR A 4 -2.83 7.30 -10.72
N LEU A 5 -1.67 7.54 -11.32
CA LEU A 5 -0.37 7.21 -10.75
C LEU A 5 0.00 8.20 -9.63
N ILE A 6 0.89 7.80 -8.72
CA ILE A 6 1.43 8.71 -7.70
C ILE A 6 2.12 9.88 -8.41
N PHE A 7 2.83 9.64 -9.50
CA PHE A 7 3.44 10.69 -10.29
C PHE A 7 2.42 11.73 -10.81
N ASP A 8 1.23 11.31 -11.22
CA ASP A 8 0.15 12.24 -11.60
C ASP A 8 -0.28 13.12 -10.43
N ILE A 9 -0.37 12.55 -9.23
CA ILE A 9 -0.70 13.28 -7.99
C ILE A 9 0.41 14.29 -7.68
N LEU A 10 1.68 13.91 -7.86
CA LEU A 10 2.82 14.79 -7.64
C LEU A 10 2.83 15.96 -8.64
N LEU A 11 2.55 15.69 -9.92
CA LEU A 11 2.44 16.72 -10.96
C LEU A 11 1.28 17.68 -10.67
N THR A 12 0.10 17.15 -10.33
CA THR A 12 -1.08 17.94 -9.96
C THR A 12 -0.78 18.84 -8.76
N SER A 13 -0.13 18.29 -7.73
CA SER A 13 0.25 19.02 -6.51
C SER A 13 1.27 20.15 -6.80
N GLY A 14 2.03 20.04 -7.90
CA GLY A 14 2.92 21.09 -8.40
C GLY A 14 2.24 22.16 -9.25
N GLY A 15 0.93 22.03 -9.49
CA GLY A 15 0.17 22.93 -10.38
C GLY A 15 0.27 22.57 -11.86
N VAL A 16 0.75 21.38 -12.21
CA VAL A 16 0.73 20.89 -13.60
C VAL A 16 -0.67 20.35 -13.90
N GLY A 17 -1.39 21.04 -14.79
CA GLY A 17 -2.71 20.62 -15.27
C GLY A 17 -2.64 19.41 -16.21
N ASP A 18 -3.67 18.58 -16.16
CA ASP A 18 -3.86 17.37 -16.98
C ASP A 18 -2.64 16.42 -17.06
N PRO A 19 -2.11 15.93 -15.91
CA PRO A 19 -0.91 15.08 -15.90
C PRO A 19 -1.01 13.84 -16.79
N TYR A 20 -2.19 13.21 -16.85
CA TYR A 20 -2.46 12.01 -17.63
C TYR A 20 -2.27 12.18 -19.15
N VAL A 21 -2.26 13.44 -19.64
CA VAL A 21 -1.98 13.76 -21.05
C VAL A 21 -0.48 13.96 -21.28
N LEU A 22 0.24 14.36 -20.24
CA LEU A 22 1.67 14.66 -20.30
C LEU A 22 2.55 13.46 -19.95
N TYR A 23 2.03 12.55 -19.12
CA TYR A 23 2.74 11.40 -18.61
C TYR A 23 1.90 10.12 -18.81
N PRO A 24 2.51 9.03 -19.32
CA PRO A 24 3.91 8.90 -19.75
C PRO A 24 4.16 9.55 -21.13
N PRO A 25 5.33 10.20 -21.35
CA PRO A 25 5.64 10.80 -22.64
C PRO A 25 5.97 9.72 -23.69
N GLU A 26 5.27 9.75 -24.83
CA GLU A 26 5.45 8.79 -25.93
C GLU A 26 6.49 9.23 -26.98
N SER A 27 6.91 10.51 -26.93
CA SER A 27 7.88 11.08 -27.86
C SER A 27 8.90 11.99 -27.16
N PRO A 28 10.08 12.23 -27.76
CA PRO A 28 11.05 13.19 -27.24
C PRO A 28 10.47 14.60 -27.04
N GLU A 29 9.59 15.04 -27.94
CA GLU A 29 8.90 16.33 -27.82
C GLU A 29 7.91 16.34 -26.66
N GLY A 30 7.22 15.22 -26.43
CA GLY A 30 6.36 15.03 -25.26
C GLY A 30 7.15 15.11 -23.95
N LEU A 31 8.31 14.45 -23.89
CA LEU A 31 9.21 14.54 -22.74
C LEU A 31 9.69 15.98 -22.50
N GLN A 32 10.09 16.69 -23.56
CA GLN A 32 10.49 18.10 -23.43
C GLN A 32 9.36 18.96 -22.86
N ARG A 33 8.12 18.80 -23.36
CA ARG A 33 6.96 19.51 -22.83
C ARG A 33 6.70 19.20 -21.36
N LEU A 34 6.84 17.93 -20.96
CA LEU A 34 6.71 17.54 -19.55
C LEU A 34 7.78 18.20 -18.67
N LEU A 35 9.03 18.21 -19.14
CA LEU A 35 10.13 18.88 -18.43
C LEU A 35 9.90 20.39 -18.31
N ASP A 36 9.45 21.06 -19.39
CA ASP A 36 9.11 22.48 -19.38
C ASP A 36 7.97 22.77 -18.38
N LYS A 37 6.98 21.87 -18.28
CA LYS A 37 5.89 21.98 -17.30
C LYS A 37 6.39 21.81 -15.87
N ILE A 38 7.28 20.85 -15.62
CA ILE A 38 7.92 20.66 -14.31
C ILE A 38 8.73 21.91 -13.93
N GLU A 39 9.50 22.47 -14.87
CA GLU A 39 10.29 23.68 -14.64
C GLU A 39 9.42 24.89 -14.30
N SER A 40 8.28 25.04 -14.99
CA SER A 40 7.31 26.11 -14.74
C SER A 40 6.39 25.88 -13.53
N SER A 41 6.51 24.73 -12.84
CA SER A 41 5.65 24.38 -11.71
C SER A 41 5.91 25.22 -10.45
N ASN A 42 4.98 25.17 -9.51
CA ASN A 42 5.02 25.88 -8.24
C ASN A 42 6.01 25.28 -7.22
N TYR A 43 6.69 24.21 -7.57
CA TYR A 43 7.65 23.55 -6.70
C TYR A 43 8.96 24.33 -6.58
N ASP A 44 9.64 24.10 -5.45
CA ASP A 44 11.04 24.49 -5.29
C ASP A 44 11.96 23.66 -6.20
N ALA A 45 13.21 24.10 -6.34
CA ALA A 45 14.20 23.45 -7.19
C ALA A 45 14.41 21.98 -6.81
N LEU A 46 14.42 21.66 -5.51
CA LEU A 46 14.65 20.31 -5.03
C LEU A 46 13.54 19.35 -5.46
N LYS A 47 12.28 19.74 -5.29
CA LYS A 47 11.13 18.91 -5.73
C LYS A 47 11.09 18.76 -7.24
N LYS A 48 11.45 19.80 -8.01
CA LYS A 48 11.61 19.70 -9.46
C LYS A 48 12.68 18.69 -9.84
N ASP A 49 13.85 18.75 -9.21
CA ASP A 49 14.92 17.77 -9.41
C ASP A 49 14.47 16.35 -9.03
N CYS A 50 13.66 16.17 -7.98
CA CYS A 50 13.10 14.85 -7.63
C CYS A 50 12.17 14.29 -8.70
N LEU A 51 11.35 15.13 -9.34
CA LEU A 51 10.47 14.72 -10.44
C LEU A 51 11.30 14.31 -11.67
N VAL A 52 12.35 15.06 -12.00
CA VAL A 52 13.26 14.71 -13.08
C VAL A 52 14.01 13.41 -12.78
N TYR A 53 14.52 13.25 -11.54
CA TYR A 53 15.14 12.02 -11.08
C TYR A 53 14.21 10.81 -11.24
N PHE A 54 12.92 10.95 -10.86
CA PHE A 54 11.91 9.92 -11.05
C PHE A 54 11.74 9.52 -12.53
N LEU A 55 11.69 10.50 -13.44
CA LEU A 55 11.59 10.23 -14.88
C LEU A 55 12.83 9.49 -15.41
N LEU A 56 14.02 9.88 -14.95
CA LEU A 56 15.27 9.23 -15.36
C LEU A 56 15.34 7.75 -14.95
N LYS A 57 14.72 7.37 -13.82
CA LYS A 57 14.64 5.96 -13.40
C LYS A 57 13.93 5.06 -14.40
N TRP A 58 13.06 5.59 -15.25
CA TRP A 58 12.36 4.79 -16.25
C TRP A 58 13.31 4.10 -17.23
N HIS A 59 14.49 4.68 -17.47
CA HIS A 59 15.52 4.10 -18.33
C HIS A 59 16.24 2.90 -17.69
N GLN A 60 16.24 2.78 -16.36
CA GLN A 60 16.91 1.71 -15.61
C GLN A 60 18.39 1.48 -15.97
N ASP A 61 19.09 2.51 -16.44
CA ASP A 61 20.48 2.43 -16.90
C ASP A 61 21.49 3.14 -15.98
N GLY A 62 21.03 3.65 -14.83
CA GLY A 62 21.87 4.27 -13.81
C GLY A 62 22.10 5.78 -14.01
N ARG A 63 21.57 6.39 -15.07
CA ARG A 63 21.72 7.83 -15.33
C ARG A 63 21.12 8.70 -14.21
N GLU A 64 20.11 8.19 -13.50
CA GLU A 64 19.49 8.85 -12.37
C GLU A 64 20.49 9.12 -11.25
N ARG A 65 21.50 8.26 -11.06
CA ARG A 65 22.51 8.40 -10.01
C ARG A 65 23.44 9.56 -10.29
N HIS A 66 23.87 9.71 -11.55
CA HIS A 66 24.70 10.83 -11.95
C HIS A 66 23.94 12.16 -11.77
N PHE A 67 22.66 12.18 -12.14
CA PHE A 67 21.81 13.36 -11.93
C PHE A 67 21.63 13.69 -10.44
N MET A 68 21.39 12.67 -9.61
CA MET A 68 21.30 12.81 -8.15
C MET A 68 22.56 13.46 -7.57
N ASP A 69 23.75 12.98 -7.97
CA ASP A 69 25.03 13.52 -7.50
C ASP A 69 25.25 14.96 -7.97
N GLN A 70 24.97 15.25 -9.25
CA GLN A 70 25.11 16.60 -9.81
C GLN A 70 24.17 17.62 -9.16
N ARG A 71 22.96 17.22 -8.81
CA ARG A 71 21.94 18.07 -8.17
C ARG A 71 22.03 18.04 -6.64
N CYS A 72 22.92 17.25 -6.07
CA CYS A 72 23.06 17.05 -4.62
C CYS A 72 21.71 16.70 -3.95
N ILE A 73 20.88 15.86 -4.59
CA ILE A 73 19.57 15.50 -4.06
C ILE A 73 19.77 14.71 -2.75
N PRO A 74 19.21 15.15 -1.62
CA PRO A 74 19.45 14.46 -0.35
C PRO A 74 18.86 13.04 -0.36
N PRO A 75 19.50 12.06 0.32
CA PRO A 75 19.14 10.65 0.24
C PRO A 75 17.69 10.33 0.60
N GLN A 76 17.07 11.10 1.51
CA GLN A 76 15.67 10.91 1.88
C GLN A 76 14.70 11.23 0.74
N PHE A 77 15.01 12.22 -0.10
CA PHE A 77 14.17 12.55 -1.26
C PHE A 77 14.36 11.53 -2.37
N VAL A 78 15.58 11.03 -2.55
CA VAL A 78 15.89 9.93 -3.46
C VAL A 78 15.14 8.66 -3.05
N ALA A 79 15.19 8.30 -1.76
CA ALA A 79 14.48 7.13 -1.24
C ALA A 79 12.96 7.24 -1.41
N LEU A 80 12.40 8.44 -1.23
CA LEU A 80 10.97 8.68 -1.45
C LEU A 80 10.60 8.57 -2.94
N ALA A 81 11.39 9.18 -3.83
CA ALA A 81 11.18 9.08 -5.27
C ALA A 81 11.32 7.63 -5.77
N ASP A 82 12.30 6.89 -5.26
CA ASP A 82 12.48 5.45 -5.52
C ASP A 82 11.26 4.64 -5.08
N ALA A 83 10.74 4.91 -3.89
CA ALA A 83 9.56 4.22 -3.37
C ALA A 83 8.32 4.47 -4.25
N TYR A 84 8.07 5.73 -4.62
CA TYR A 84 6.95 6.08 -5.50
C TYR A 84 7.12 5.47 -6.89
N TRP A 85 8.34 5.42 -7.42
CA TRP A 85 8.59 4.79 -8.71
C TRP A 85 8.29 3.29 -8.69
N HIS A 86 8.68 2.59 -7.62
CA HIS A 86 8.34 1.17 -7.44
C HIS A 86 6.82 0.94 -7.31
N LEU A 87 6.09 1.86 -6.68
CA LEU A 87 4.64 1.78 -6.56
C LEU A 87 3.94 2.00 -7.90
N ASP A 88 4.34 3.03 -8.65
CA ASP A 88 3.73 3.36 -9.94
C ASP A 88 4.02 2.32 -11.03
N THR A 89 5.22 1.74 -11.02
CA THR A 89 5.59 0.69 -11.98
C THR A 89 5.05 -0.68 -11.62
N GLY A 90 4.63 -0.91 -10.37
CA GLY A 90 4.32 -2.25 -9.89
C GLY A 90 5.56 -3.15 -9.70
N VAL A 91 6.78 -2.64 -9.93
CA VAL A 91 8.00 -3.45 -9.92
C VAL A 91 8.65 -3.41 -8.53
N ASN A 92 8.86 -4.58 -7.94
CA ASN A 92 9.53 -4.75 -6.65
C ASN A 92 8.89 -3.93 -5.50
N LEU A 93 7.57 -4.07 -5.33
CA LEU A 93 6.84 -3.46 -4.22
C LEU A 93 7.39 -3.76 -2.81
N PRO A 94 7.96 -4.94 -2.52
CA PRO A 94 8.63 -5.17 -1.22
C PRO A 94 9.75 -4.16 -0.95
N ARG A 95 10.48 -3.73 -2.00
CA ARG A 95 11.49 -2.67 -1.89
C ARG A 95 10.84 -1.32 -1.61
N ALA A 96 9.73 -1.00 -2.26
CA ALA A 96 8.97 0.22 -1.98
C ALA A 96 8.56 0.29 -0.50
N VAL A 97 7.94 -0.78 0.02
CA VAL A 97 7.53 -0.87 1.43
C VAL A 97 8.72 -0.72 2.37
N ALA A 98 9.86 -1.36 2.05
CA ALA A 98 11.06 -1.24 2.87
C ALA A 98 11.63 0.19 2.91
N LEU A 99 11.60 0.92 1.79
CA LEU A 99 11.99 2.33 1.74
C LEU A 99 11.01 3.18 2.56
N LEU A 100 9.70 2.96 2.35
CA LEU A 100 8.64 3.65 3.06
C LEU A 100 8.64 3.37 4.56
N SER A 101 9.25 2.29 5.05
CA SER A 101 9.41 2.05 6.49
C SER A 101 10.29 3.08 7.20
N ASP A 102 11.10 3.87 6.50
CA ASP A 102 11.95 4.90 7.13
C ASP A 102 11.10 6.08 7.66
N PRO A 103 11.06 6.32 8.99
CA PRO A 103 10.22 7.35 9.61
C PRO A 103 10.59 8.78 9.22
N ARG A 104 11.74 9.00 8.55
CA ARG A 104 12.14 10.32 8.05
C ARG A 104 11.44 10.71 6.75
N LEU A 105 10.79 9.76 6.07
CA LEU A 105 10.08 10.02 4.83
C LEU A 105 8.69 10.58 5.11
N ASN A 106 8.29 11.61 4.36
CA ASN A 106 6.93 12.11 4.37
C ASN A 106 6.02 11.20 3.52
N ARG A 107 4.84 10.81 4.05
CA ARG A 107 4.00 9.73 3.53
C ARG A 107 2.55 10.17 3.35
N ASP A 108 2.35 11.30 2.70
CA ASP A 108 1.04 11.96 2.55
C ASP A 108 0.02 11.16 1.72
N TYR A 109 0.43 10.08 1.03
CA TYR A 109 -0.41 9.30 0.11
C TYR A 109 -0.69 7.88 0.61
N SER A 110 -0.90 7.70 1.91
CA SER A 110 -1.10 6.38 2.53
C SER A 110 -2.19 5.53 1.88
N SER A 111 -3.34 6.12 1.55
CA SER A 111 -4.45 5.40 0.91
C SER A 111 -4.07 4.88 -0.47
N LYS A 112 -3.37 5.70 -1.28
CA LYS A 112 -2.89 5.25 -2.59
C LYS A 112 -1.88 4.12 -2.44
N ILE A 113 -0.95 4.24 -1.48
CA ILE A 113 0.05 3.19 -1.20
C ILE A 113 -0.62 1.86 -0.80
N ILE A 114 -1.57 1.90 0.15
CA ILE A 114 -2.30 0.70 0.60
C ILE A 114 -3.05 0.08 -0.57
N ARG A 115 -3.75 0.89 -1.35
CA ARG A 115 -4.47 0.44 -2.54
C ARG A 115 -3.53 -0.21 -3.56
N THR A 116 -2.41 0.42 -3.90
CA THR A 116 -1.45 -0.12 -4.87
C THR A 116 -0.90 -1.47 -4.40
N ILE A 117 -0.59 -1.61 -3.10
CA ILE A 117 -0.15 -2.90 -2.54
C ILE A 117 -1.28 -3.94 -2.62
N SER A 118 -2.54 -3.55 -2.34
CA SER A 118 -3.69 -4.46 -2.32
C SER A 118 -4.01 -5.10 -3.68
N LEU A 119 -3.55 -4.48 -4.78
CA LEU A 119 -3.72 -5.01 -6.14
C LEU A 119 -2.81 -6.22 -6.43
N LEU A 120 -1.79 -6.47 -5.60
CA LEU A 120 -0.89 -7.60 -5.77
C LEU A 120 -1.51 -8.92 -5.28
N PRO A 121 -1.13 -10.06 -5.88
CA PRO A 121 -1.33 -11.35 -5.25
C PRO A 121 -0.52 -11.42 -3.94
N ASP A 122 -1.08 -12.02 -2.89
CA ASP A 122 -0.45 -12.13 -1.57
C ASP A 122 -0.01 -10.78 -0.98
N SER A 123 -0.91 -9.80 -1.01
CA SER A 123 -0.65 -8.43 -0.55
C SER A 123 -0.64 -8.27 0.98
N ALA A 124 -1.25 -9.22 1.71
CA ALA A 124 -1.45 -9.13 3.16
C ALA A 124 -0.15 -8.93 3.97
N PRO A 125 0.96 -9.67 3.72
CA PRO A 125 2.22 -9.45 4.42
C PRO A 125 2.81 -8.05 4.20
N LEU A 126 2.68 -7.52 2.98
CA LEU A 126 3.20 -6.20 2.62
C LEU A 126 2.36 -5.08 3.24
N ILE A 127 1.03 -5.20 3.24
CA ILE A 127 0.12 -4.26 3.90
C ILE A 127 0.42 -4.19 5.39
N ARG A 128 0.52 -5.36 6.06
CA ARG A 128 0.85 -5.42 7.48
C ARG A 128 2.18 -4.75 7.78
N ARG A 129 3.22 -5.10 7.01
CA ARG A 129 4.56 -4.52 7.17
C ARG A 129 4.52 -3.01 7.00
N TYR A 130 3.89 -2.51 5.95
CA TYR A 130 3.76 -1.07 5.71
C TYR A 130 3.07 -0.39 6.89
N ILE A 131 1.88 -0.85 7.30
CA ILE A 131 1.08 -0.20 8.34
C ILE A 131 1.76 -0.26 9.71
N GLN A 132 2.36 -1.40 10.09
CA GLN A 132 3.01 -1.55 11.39
C GLN A 132 4.31 -0.75 11.50
N THR A 133 5.06 -0.60 10.40
CA THR A 133 6.34 0.13 10.40
C THR A 133 6.17 1.62 10.13
N ALA A 134 5.38 1.98 9.11
CA ALA A 134 5.16 3.37 8.73
C ALA A 134 4.12 4.06 9.60
N LYS A 135 3.21 3.30 10.23
CA LYS A 135 2.11 3.83 11.07
C LYS A 135 1.37 5.00 10.42
N PRO A 136 0.90 4.85 9.16
CA PRO A 136 0.13 5.90 8.51
C PRO A 136 -1.18 6.13 9.27
N LEU A 137 -1.73 7.33 9.15
CA LEU A 137 -3.08 7.61 9.67
C LEU A 137 -4.11 6.88 8.79
N LEU A 138 -4.81 5.90 9.35
CA LEU A 138 -5.88 5.18 8.67
C LEU A 138 -7.22 5.88 8.95
N VAL A 139 -7.64 6.75 8.02
CA VAL A 139 -8.92 7.47 8.09
C VAL A 139 -9.96 6.83 7.19
N GLU A 140 -9.55 6.44 5.99
CA GLU A 140 -10.46 5.98 4.96
C GLU A 140 -10.99 4.56 5.27
N PRO A 141 -12.32 4.35 5.27
CA PRO A 141 -12.94 3.05 5.43
C PRO A 141 -12.31 1.91 4.62
N PRO A 142 -12.00 2.06 3.31
CA PRO A 142 -11.37 0.99 2.53
C PRO A 142 -9.97 0.63 3.03
N ASP A 143 -9.19 1.59 3.53
CA ASP A 143 -7.84 1.34 4.04
C ASP A 143 -7.89 0.55 5.35
N ILE A 144 -8.81 0.93 6.24
CA ILE A 144 -9.07 0.25 7.50
C ILE A 144 -9.51 -1.19 7.24
N ASP A 145 -10.44 -1.37 6.31
CA ASP A 145 -10.94 -2.70 5.92
C ASP A 145 -9.81 -3.56 5.33
N THR A 146 -9.01 -3.00 4.42
CA THR A 146 -7.86 -3.68 3.80
C THR A 146 -6.87 -4.16 4.87
N TYR A 147 -6.57 -3.32 5.86
CA TYR A 147 -5.69 -3.70 6.95
C TYR A 147 -6.28 -4.79 7.84
N ALA A 148 -7.55 -4.69 8.20
CA ALA A 148 -8.23 -5.69 9.03
C ALA A 148 -8.25 -7.07 8.36
N LEU A 149 -8.51 -7.10 7.05
CA LEU A 149 -8.44 -8.32 6.24
C LEU A 149 -7.02 -8.89 6.20
N ALA A 150 -6.02 -8.04 5.96
CA ALA A 150 -4.62 -8.45 5.97
C ALA A 150 -4.18 -9.02 7.33
N LEU A 151 -4.71 -8.50 8.44
CA LEU A 151 -4.51 -9.08 9.78
C LEU A 151 -5.20 -10.43 9.91
N ALA A 152 -6.44 -10.56 9.43
CA ALA A 152 -7.23 -11.78 9.54
C ALA A 152 -6.60 -12.96 8.80
N ASP A 153 -5.98 -12.69 7.63
CA ASP A 153 -5.24 -13.68 6.85
C ASP A 153 -4.09 -14.32 7.65
N PHE A 154 -3.51 -13.59 8.61
CA PHE A 154 -2.43 -14.10 9.46
C PHE A 154 -2.92 -14.58 10.83
N SER A 155 -3.79 -13.81 11.48
CA SER A 155 -4.29 -14.05 12.83
C SER A 155 -5.64 -13.37 13.03
N ILE A 156 -6.69 -14.19 13.13
CA ILE A 156 -8.04 -13.74 13.49
C ILE A 156 -8.02 -12.98 14.82
N LEU A 157 -7.16 -13.40 15.78
CA LEU A 157 -7.04 -12.72 17.06
C LEU A 157 -6.50 -11.29 16.91
N GLU A 158 -5.49 -11.07 16.06
CA GLU A 158 -4.97 -9.73 15.78
C GLU A 158 -6.04 -8.85 15.11
N ALA A 159 -6.76 -9.39 14.13
CA ALA A 159 -7.83 -8.67 13.44
C ALA A 159 -8.98 -8.31 14.39
N TRP A 160 -9.35 -9.25 15.27
CA TRP A 160 -10.36 -9.02 16.29
C TRP A 160 -9.91 -7.96 17.31
N GLN A 161 -8.67 -8.02 17.79
CA GLN A 161 -8.10 -6.99 18.68
C GLN A 161 -8.11 -5.62 17.99
N PHE A 162 -7.75 -5.56 16.71
CA PHE A 162 -7.79 -4.33 15.93
C PHE A 162 -9.21 -3.74 15.84
N SER A 163 -10.24 -4.57 15.60
CA SER A 163 -11.64 -4.12 15.58
C SER A 163 -12.09 -3.45 16.89
N ARG A 164 -11.47 -3.83 18.01
CA ARG A 164 -11.77 -3.29 19.35
C ARG A 164 -11.07 -1.96 19.65
N THR A 165 -10.20 -1.48 18.75
CA THR A 165 -9.65 -0.11 18.87
C THR A 165 -10.70 0.96 18.56
N PHE A 166 -11.78 0.57 17.89
CA PHE A 166 -12.95 1.41 17.63
C PHE A 166 -13.98 1.29 18.74
N ASN A 167 -14.69 2.39 19.02
CA ASN A 167 -15.75 2.44 20.04
C ASN A 167 -16.91 1.49 19.69
N GLU A 168 -17.64 1.01 20.71
CA GLU A 168 -18.78 0.08 20.50
C GLU A 168 -19.92 0.67 19.68
N VAL A 169 -20.09 1.98 19.73
CA VAL A 169 -21.14 2.70 18.99
C VAL A 169 -20.70 2.99 17.54
N ASP A 170 -19.42 2.81 17.22
CA ASP A 170 -18.90 3.10 15.88
C ASP A 170 -19.32 1.97 14.90
N PRO A 171 -20.05 2.28 13.81
CA PRO A 171 -20.45 1.28 12.82
C PRO A 171 -19.26 0.58 12.16
N THR A 172 -18.06 1.18 12.21
CA THR A 172 -16.82 0.58 11.72
C THR A 172 -16.52 -0.74 12.41
N ARG A 173 -16.72 -0.84 13.74
CA ARG A 173 -16.43 -2.07 14.48
C ARG A 173 -17.30 -3.23 14.01
N GLU A 174 -18.61 -3.00 13.86
CA GLU A 174 -19.53 -4.02 13.36
C GLU A 174 -19.17 -4.44 11.93
N ARG A 175 -18.88 -3.47 11.05
CA ARG A 175 -18.46 -3.74 9.67
C ARG A 175 -17.21 -4.63 9.61
N LEU A 176 -16.19 -4.31 10.40
CA LEU A 176 -14.95 -5.08 10.44
C LEU A 176 -15.17 -6.50 10.96
N LEU A 177 -15.96 -6.66 12.02
CA LEU A 177 -16.27 -7.99 12.57
C LEU A 177 -16.98 -8.87 11.54
N ARG A 178 -17.96 -8.32 10.80
CA ARG A 178 -18.63 -9.07 9.72
C ARG A 178 -17.64 -9.53 8.66
N LYS A 179 -16.77 -8.62 8.18
CA LYS A 179 -15.74 -8.95 7.18
C LYS A 179 -14.75 -10.02 7.66
N ILE A 180 -14.26 -9.91 8.88
CA ILE A 180 -13.32 -10.87 9.47
C ILE A 180 -13.95 -12.27 9.56
N LEU A 181 -15.23 -12.34 9.94
CA LEU A 181 -15.96 -13.60 10.04
C LEU A 181 -16.28 -14.20 8.66
N GLU A 182 -16.58 -13.38 7.65
CA GLU A 182 -16.82 -13.83 6.27
C GLU A 182 -15.57 -14.47 5.63
N CYS A 183 -14.38 -13.98 5.98
CA CYS A 183 -13.12 -14.56 5.51
C CYS A 183 -12.86 -15.99 6.01
N PHE A 184 -13.59 -16.42 7.03
CA PHE A 184 -13.52 -17.79 7.52
C PHE A 184 -14.83 -18.50 7.19
N PRO A 185 -14.86 -19.44 6.24
CA PRO A 185 -16.00 -20.33 6.14
C PRO A 185 -16.03 -21.13 7.45
N LEU A 186 -16.91 -20.73 8.38
CA LEU A 186 -17.32 -21.63 9.45
C LEU A 186 -17.71 -22.94 8.76
N PRO A 187 -17.22 -24.10 9.22
CA PRO A 187 -17.68 -25.36 8.66
C PRO A 187 -19.19 -25.36 8.75
N VAL A 188 -19.85 -25.27 7.58
CA VAL A 188 -21.29 -25.42 7.50
C VAL A 188 -21.54 -26.78 8.13
N SER A 189 -22.29 -26.79 9.23
CA SER A 189 -22.67 -28.02 9.91
C SER A 189 -23.67 -28.76 9.02
N GLY A 190 -23.17 -29.32 7.93
CA GLY A 190 -23.86 -30.19 7.01
C GLY A 190 -23.27 -31.57 7.18
N ASP A 191 -23.65 -32.21 8.29
CA ASP A 191 -24.17 -33.56 8.28
C ASP A 191 -24.60 -33.88 9.72
N THR A 192 -25.91 -33.89 9.94
CA THR A 192 -26.51 -34.76 10.94
C THR A 192 -26.25 -36.21 10.53
N ALA A 193 -25.00 -36.66 10.68
CA ALA A 193 -24.67 -38.08 10.70
C ALA A 193 -24.81 -38.52 12.17
N ASP A 194 -25.95 -39.12 12.45
CA ASP A 194 -26.24 -40.04 13.56
C ASP A 194 -25.41 -39.87 14.83
N PHE A 195 -25.97 -39.10 15.77
CA PHE A 195 -25.69 -39.20 17.20
C PHE A 195 -26.25 -40.53 17.74
N ASN A 196 -25.73 -41.67 17.28
CA ASN A 196 -26.06 -42.96 17.89
C ASN A 196 -25.00 -44.04 17.64
N ASP A 197 -23.73 -43.76 17.94
CA ASP A 197 -22.76 -44.84 18.19
C ASP A 197 -21.52 -44.36 18.95
N TYR A 198 -21.73 -43.98 20.22
CA TYR A 198 -20.69 -44.11 21.23
C TYR A 198 -21.30 -44.82 22.43
N ALA A 199 -21.49 -46.12 22.27
CA ALA A 199 -21.71 -47.02 23.38
C ALA A 199 -20.54 -46.89 24.36
N ILE A 200 -20.85 -46.39 25.55
CA ILE A 200 -19.99 -46.38 26.73
C ILE A 200 -19.49 -47.81 26.95
N THR A 201 -18.22 -48.07 26.66
CA THR A 201 -17.57 -49.32 27.07
C THR A 201 -17.20 -49.15 28.55
N PRO A 202 -17.74 -49.96 29.48
CA PRO A 202 -17.40 -49.83 30.88
C PRO A 202 -15.96 -50.34 31.11
N LEU A 203 -15.15 -49.50 31.76
CA LEU A 203 -13.85 -49.84 32.31
C LEU A 203 -13.96 -51.08 33.19
N ARG A 204 -13.46 -52.23 32.71
CA ARG A 204 -13.20 -53.39 33.56
C ARG A 204 -11.92 -53.14 34.35
N SER A 205 -12.10 -53.09 35.66
CA SER A 205 -11.10 -53.13 36.71
C SER A 205 -10.14 -54.30 36.49
N LEU A 206 -8.84 -54.02 36.41
CA LEU A 206 -7.78 -55.01 36.57
C LEU A 206 -7.31 -54.96 38.03
N HIS A 207 -7.54 -56.07 38.71
CA HIS A 207 -6.91 -56.46 39.96
C HIS A 207 -5.91 -57.57 39.66
#